data_AF-A0A8T6SP89-F1
#
_entry.id   AF-A0A8T6SP89-F1
#
_cell.length_a   1.000
_cell.length_b   1.000
_cell.length_c   1.000
_cell.angle_alpha   90.00
_cell.angle_beta   90.00
_cell.angle_gamma   90.00
#
_symmetry.space_group_name_H-M   'P 1'
#
loop_
_entity.id
_entity.type
_entity.pdbx_description
1 polymer ?
#
loop_
_entity_poly.entity_id
_entity_poly.type
_entity_poly.pdbx_seq_one_letter_code
_entity_poly.pdbx_strand_id
1 'polypeptide(L)'
;ERLSWKLDRSLQVFESVKPLCQDLGVVLAVENCYPFDEKSLEYYFERYPPEFVGFCFDSGHAHLNENLDLLLKFNDRLKALHLHDNRGNDDDHQPPFWGTISWERVIKWVQQSRYTKPINFEITHDPRFFEGTMEEFLKYTVRSIRKALALSNF
;
A
#
# COMPACT_ATOMS: atom_id res chain seq x y z
N GLU A 1 -3.55 23.16 14.20
CA GLU A 1 -4.00 22.65 15.53
C GLU A 1 -4.42 21.17 15.55
N ARG A 2 -5.10 20.58 14.55
CA ARG A 2 -5.36 19.11 14.53
C ARG A 2 -4.35 18.26 13.75
N LEU A 3 -3.77 18.78 12.66
CA LEU A 3 -2.74 18.07 11.90
C LEU A 3 -1.40 18.03 12.64
N SER A 4 -1.03 19.11 13.34
CA SER A 4 0.24 19.17 14.06
C SER A 4 0.33 18.10 15.15
N TRP A 5 -0.68 17.92 16.01
CA TRP A 5 -0.59 16.93 17.09
C TRP A 5 -0.48 15.49 16.56
N LYS A 6 -1.13 15.16 15.44
CA LYS A 6 -1.02 13.82 14.82
C LYS A 6 0.39 13.58 14.34
N LEU A 7 0.96 14.55 13.62
CA LEU A 7 2.35 14.49 13.15
C LEU A 7 3.31 14.41 14.35
N ASP A 8 3.13 15.25 15.37
CA ASP A 8 3.97 15.24 16.58
C ASP A 8 3.96 13.88 17.28
N ARG A 9 2.79 13.24 17.36
CA ARG A 9 2.67 11.89 17.92
C ARG A 9 3.37 10.85 17.05
N SER A 10 3.24 10.91 15.73
CA SER A 10 3.97 10.03 14.82
C SER A 10 5.48 10.20 14.97
N LEU A 11 5.97 11.43 15.09
CA LEU A 11 7.39 11.72 15.31
C LEU A 11 7.90 11.15 16.63
N GLN A 12 7.12 11.26 17.72
CA GLN A 12 7.47 10.63 18.99
C GLN A 12 7.62 9.12 18.86
N VAL A 13 6.69 8.47 18.14
CA VAL A 13 6.80 7.03 17.84
C VAL A 13 8.07 6.75 17.04
N PHE A 14 8.32 7.47 15.94
CA PHE A 14 9.49 7.27 15.10
C PHE A 14 10.79 7.39 15.91
N GLU A 15 10.96 8.47 16.68
CA GLU A 15 12.16 8.65 17.50
C GLU A 15 12.32 7.56 18.56
N SER A 16 11.22 7.11 19.18
CA SER A 16 11.29 6.04 20.19
C SER A 16 11.74 4.68 19.65
N VAL A 17 11.38 4.34 18.42
CA VAL A 17 11.71 3.04 17.81
C VAL A 17 12.96 3.10 16.92
N LYS A 18 13.42 4.30 16.56
CA LYS A 18 14.55 4.52 15.66
C LYS A 18 15.82 3.75 16.03
N PRO A 19 16.29 3.74 17.30
CA PRO A 19 17.48 2.97 17.66
C PRO A 19 17.32 1.48 17.35
N LEU A 20 16.17 0.91 17.73
CA LEU A 20 15.88 -0.50 17.50
C LEU A 20 15.78 -0.83 15.99
N CYS A 21 15.13 0.02 15.22
CA CYS A 21 15.05 -0.12 13.77
C CYS A 21 16.44 -0.10 13.11
N GLN A 22 17.32 0.80 13.56
CA GLN A 22 18.68 0.90 13.05
C GLN A 22 19.53 -0.33 13.42
N ASP A 23 19.44 -0.78 14.67
CA ASP A 23 20.17 -1.95 15.15
C ASP A 23 19.76 -3.23 14.43
N LEU A 24 18.47 -3.36 14.09
CA LEU A 24 17.92 -4.53 13.40
C LEU A 24 17.90 -4.43 11.87
N GLY A 25 18.25 -3.27 11.31
CA GLY A 25 18.11 -3.01 9.87
C GLY A 25 16.65 -3.04 9.37
N VAL A 26 15.70 -2.69 10.24
CA VAL A 26 14.26 -2.65 9.94
C VAL A 26 13.85 -1.25 9.52
N VAL A 27 13.09 -1.15 8.43
CA VAL A 27 12.52 0.12 7.94
C VAL A 27 11.07 0.24 8.37
N LEU A 28 10.67 1.39 8.91
CA LEU A 28 9.26 1.73 9.14
C LEU A 28 8.60 2.11 7.81
N ALA A 29 7.66 1.31 7.34
CA ALA A 29 6.86 1.64 6.16
C ALA A 29 5.54 2.28 6.62
N VAL A 30 5.35 3.56 6.32
CA VAL A 30 4.12 4.29 6.65
C VAL A 30 3.10 4.08 5.54
N GLU A 31 1.91 3.65 5.90
CA GLU A 31 0.83 3.34 4.97
C GLU A 31 -0.03 4.58 4.63
N ASN A 32 -0.48 4.67 3.38
CA ASN A 32 -1.55 5.61 3.01
C ASN A 32 -2.90 5.04 3.41
N CYS A 33 -3.58 5.64 4.40
CA CYS A 33 -4.90 5.17 4.86
C CYS A 33 -5.99 6.23 4.68
N TYR A 34 -5.62 7.51 4.63
CA TYR A 34 -6.55 8.64 4.72
C TYR A 34 -6.36 9.66 3.60
N PRO A 35 -7.35 10.55 3.37
CA PRO A 35 -7.17 11.69 2.49
C PRO A 35 -6.04 12.57 2.98
N PHE A 36 -5.30 13.16 2.04
CA PHE A 36 -4.17 14.06 2.28
C PHE A 36 -2.91 13.44 2.90
N ASP A 37 -2.82 12.11 2.97
CA ASP A 37 -1.63 11.42 3.48
C ASP A 37 -0.37 11.71 2.68
N GLU A 38 -0.46 12.16 1.41
CA GLU A 38 0.70 12.60 0.64
C GLU A 38 1.48 13.71 1.35
N LYS A 39 0.79 14.60 2.09
CA LYS A 39 1.42 15.68 2.84
C LYS A 39 2.14 15.17 4.08
N SER A 40 1.54 14.20 4.77
CA SER A 40 2.15 13.55 5.94
C SER A 40 3.38 12.75 5.52
N LEU A 41 3.27 11.97 4.43
CA LEU A 41 4.37 11.20 3.86
C LEU A 41 5.53 12.10 3.42
N GLU A 42 5.24 13.18 2.69
CA GLU A 42 6.24 14.19 2.29
C GLU A 42 6.95 14.78 3.52
N TYR A 43 6.18 15.17 4.54
CA TYR A 43 6.72 15.68 5.80
C TYR A 43 7.66 14.70 6.50
N TYR A 44 7.34 13.41 6.52
CA TYR A 44 8.21 12.38 7.10
C TYR A 44 9.45 12.12 6.24
N PHE A 45 9.29 12.06 4.92
CA PHE A 45 10.38 11.77 4.01
C PHE A 45 11.41 12.91 3.92
N GLU A 46 11.01 14.16 4.15
CA GLU A 46 11.98 15.26 4.30
C GLU A 46 12.86 15.14 5.55
N ARG A 47 12.38 14.45 6.59
CA ARG A 47 13.05 14.36 7.91
C ARG A 47 13.88 13.11 8.10
N TYR A 48 13.47 12.02 7.46
CA TYR A 48 14.06 10.71 7.67
C TYR A 48 14.58 10.09 6.39
N PRO A 49 15.74 9.42 6.45
CA PRO A 49 16.32 8.78 5.30
C PRO A 49 15.54 7.48 4.96
N PRO A 50 15.60 7.01 3.70
CA PRO A 50 14.84 5.85 3.23
C PRO A 50 15.27 4.52 3.89
N GLU A 51 16.40 4.49 4.59
CA GLU A 51 16.87 3.37 5.41
C GLU A 51 16.15 3.29 6.76
N PHE A 52 15.40 4.32 7.16
CA PHE A 52 14.64 4.32 8.40
C PHE A 52 13.13 4.46 8.18
N VAL A 53 12.69 5.42 7.35
CA VAL A 53 11.26 5.61 7.04
C VAL A 53 11.03 5.49 5.54
N GLY A 54 10.07 4.65 5.17
CA GLY A 54 9.63 4.44 3.80
C GLY A 54 8.12 4.40 3.69
N PHE A 55 7.65 4.01 2.50
CA PHE A 55 6.25 4.01 2.12
C PHE A 55 5.72 2.58 2.02
N CYS A 56 4.59 2.31 2.68
CA CYS A 56 3.72 1.18 2.37
C CYS A 56 2.61 1.69 1.46
N PHE A 57 2.61 1.26 0.19
CA PHE A 57 1.52 1.64 -0.69
C PHE A 57 0.38 0.64 -0.58
N ASP A 58 -0.79 1.16 -0.21
CA ASP A 58 -2.04 0.43 -0.25
C ASP A 58 -2.89 0.90 -1.43
N SER A 59 -3.26 -0.04 -2.32
CA SER A 59 -4.04 0.30 -3.52
C SER A 59 -5.51 0.60 -3.21
N GLY A 60 -6.10 -0.08 -2.23
CA GLY A 60 -7.49 0.10 -1.86
C GLY A 60 -7.75 1.43 -1.19
N HIS A 61 -6.95 1.79 -0.19
CA HIS A 61 -6.97 3.10 0.42
C HIS A 61 -6.70 4.21 -0.60
N ALA A 62 -5.79 4.00 -1.56
CA ALA A 62 -5.54 4.98 -2.61
C ALA A 62 -6.76 5.19 -3.53
N HIS A 63 -7.54 4.13 -3.76
CA HIS A 63 -8.78 4.20 -4.52
C HIS A 63 -9.90 4.90 -3.76
N LEU A 64 -10.10 4.54 -2.49
CA LEU A 64 -11.11 5.14 -1.61
C LEU A 64 -10.92 6.63 -1.41
N ASN A 65 -9.65 7.06 -1.33
CA ASN A 65 -9.30 8.46 -1.10
C ASN A 65 -9.05 9.24 -2.41
N GLU A 66 -9.22 8.61 -3.57
CA GLU A 66 -8.99 9.18 -4.91
C GLU A 66 -7.62 9.89 -5.06
N ASN A 67 -6.60 9.41 -4.36
CA ASN A 67 -5.31 10.11 -4.24
C ASN A 67 -4.13 9.37 -4.88
N LEU A 68 -4.40 8.33 -5.70
CA LEU A 68 -3.37 7.55 -6.39
C LEU A 68 -2.31 8.44 -7.06
N ASP A 69 -2.73 9.44 -7.85
CA ASP A 69 -1.81 10.34 -8.58
C ASP A 69 -0.89 11.15 -7.67
N LEU A 70 -1.36 11.50 -6.47
CA LEU A 70 -0.57 12.23 -5.48
C LEU A 70 0.48 11.35 -4.81
N LEU A 71 0.25 10.04 -4.77
CA LEU A 71 1.13 9.05 -4.14
C LEU A 71 2.20 8.52 -5.10
N LEU A 72 1.98 8.57 -6.42
CA LEU A 72 2.91 8.01 -7.42
C LEU A 72 4.32 8.63 -7.34
N LYS A 73 4.46 9.84 -6.80
CA LYS A 73 5.75 10.52 -6.63
C LYS A 73 6.70 9.83 -5.63
N PHE A 74 6.20 8.95 -4.75
CA PHE A 74 6.98 8.31 -3.68
C PHE A 74 7.59 6.95 -4.08
N ASN A 75 7.88 6.75 -5.37
CA ASN A 75 8.39 5.47 -5.89
C ASN A 75 9.77 5.06 -5.34
N ASP A 76 10.59 6.03 -4.95
CA ASP A 76 11.92 5.85 -4.33
C ASP A 76 11.83 5.47 -2.85
N ARG A 77 10.69 5.75 -2.23
CA ARG A 77 10.38 5.45 -0.83
C ARG A 77 9.66 4.12 -0.64
N LEU A 78 9.22 3.44 -1.70
CA LEU A 78 8.40 2.23 -1.60
C LEU A 78 9.14 1.06 -0.92
N LYS A 79 8.63 0.57 0.21
CA LYS A 79 9.23 -0.50 1.04
C LYS A 79 8.29 -1.65 1.34
N ALA A 80 6.98 -1.44 1.23
CA ALA A 80 5.93 -2.45 1.39
C ALA A 80 4.77 -2.15 0.43
N LEU A 81 3.96 -3.17 0.18
CA LEU A 81 2.78 -3.11 -0.68
C LEU A 81 1.66 -3.81 0.06
N HIS A 82 0.45 -3.25 0.03
CA HIS A 82 -0.79 -3.93 0.36
C HIS A 82 -1.68 -3.82 -0.88
N LEU A 83 -1.62 -4.83 -1.75
CA LEU A 83 -2.38 -4.80 -3.01
C LEU A 83 -3.69 -5.57 -2.88
N HIS A 84 -4.79 -4.86 -3.09
CA HIS A 84 -6.12 -5.44 -3.21
C HIS A 84 -7.03 -4.50 -3.99
N ASP A 85 -8.23 -4.97 -4.29
CA ASP A 85 -9.25 -4.25 -5.04
C ASP A 85 -10.42 -3.86 -4.15
N ASN A 86 -11.12 -2.79 -4.55
CA ASN A 86 -12.40 -2.39 -3.98
C ASN A 86 -13.19 -1.55 -5.00
N ARG A 87 -14.44 -1.22 -4.67
CA ARG A 87 -15.36 -0.48 -5.56
C ARG A 87 -15.39 1.04 -5.31
N GLY A 88 -14.46 1.57 -4.49
CA GLY A 88 -14.40 2.99 -4.14
C GLY A 88 -15.38 3.44 -3.04
N ASN A 89 -16.20 2.55 -2.48
CA ASN A 89 -17.15 2.90 -1.41
C ASN A 89 -16.75 2.33 -0.05
N ASP A 90 -16.15 1.15 -0.04
CA ASP A 90 -15.76 0.40 1.15
C ASP A 90 -14.40 -0.26 0.93
N ASP A 91 -13.71 -0.56 2.03
CA ASP A 91 -12.40 -1.20 1.99
C ASP A 91 -12.53 -2.73 1.84
N ASP A 92 -12.93 -3.14 0.63
CA ASP A 92 -13.42 -4.51 0.41
C ASP A 92 -12.33 -5.60 0.50
N HIS A 93 -11.03 -5.27 0.40
CA HIS A 93 -9.92 -6.25 0.37
C HIS A 93 -10.10 -7.40 -0.64
N GLN A 94 -10.58 -7.12 -1.85
CA GLN A 94 -10.89 -8.15 -2.85
C GLN A 94 -9.73 -8.45 -3.80
N PRO A 95 -9.72 -9.62 -4.46
CA PRO A 95 -8.75 -9.91 -5.51
C PRO A 95 -8.78 -8.89 -6.66
N PRO A 96 -7.67 -8.73 -7.42
CA PRO A 96 -7.63 -7.86 -8.58
C PRO A 96 -8.78 -8.08 -9.58
N PHE A 97 -9.22 -7.00 -10.23
CA PHE A 97 -10.30 -6.96 -11.21
C PHE A 97 -11.70 -7.30 -10.67
N TRP A 98 -11.88 -7.38 -9.36
CA TRP A 98 -13.20 -7.50 -8.74
C TRP A 98 -13.86 -6.14 -8.53
N GLY A 99 -13.03 -5.15 -8.21
CA GLY A 99 -13.44 -3.78 -7.99
C GLY A 99 -13.18 -2.92 -9.22
N THR A 100 -12.87 -1.66 -8.98
CA THR A 100 -12.72 -0.63 -10.01
C THR A 100 -11.34 0.01 -10.04
N ILE A 101 -10.38 -0.55 -9.30
CA ILE A 101 -9.00 -0.06 -9.32
C ILE A 101 -8.38 -0.27 -10.71
N SER A 102 -7.68 0.76 -11.19
CA SER A 102 -6.89 0.66 -12.42
C SER A 102 -5.60 -0.13 -12.17
N TRP A 103 -5.69 -1.46 -12.28
CA TRP A 103 -4.55 -2.36 -12.10
C TRP A 103 -3.41 -2.09 -13.07
N GLU A 104 -3.71 -1.65 -14.30
CA GLU A 104 -2.68 -1.24 -15.27
C GLU A 104 -1.81 -0.10 -14.73
N ARG A 105 -2.42 0.90 -14.08
CA ARG A 105 -1.69 2.02 -13.47
C ARG A 105 -0.89 1.58 -12.25
N VAL A 106 -1.51 0.81 -11.36
CA VAL A 106 -0.87 0.31 -10.13
C VAL A 106 0.34 -0.56 -10.49
N ILE A 107 0.16 -1.57 -11.33
CA ILE A 107 1.22 -2.52 -11.72
C ILE A 107 2.36 -1.80 -12.45
N LYS A 108 2.04 -0.91 -13.39
CA LYS A 108 3.06 -0.12 -14.10
C LYS A 108 3.86 0.76 -13.13
N TRP A 109 3.22 1.41 -12.16
CA TRP A 109 3.91 2.24 -11.19
C TRP A 109 4.82 1.41 -10.27
N VAL A 110 4.33 0.29 -9.74
CA VAL A 110 5.14 -0.62 -8.91
C VAL A 110 6.36 -1.12 -9.69
N GLN A 111 6.19 -1.49 -10.97
CA GLN A 111 7.30 -1.90 -11.85
C GLN A 111 8.33 -0.79 -12.07
N GLN A 112 7.89 0.48 -12.14
CA GLN A 112 8.77 1.65 -12.31
C GLN A 112 9.43 2.11 -11.00
N SER A 113 9.06 1.52 -9.87
CA SER A 113 9.62 1.84 -8.56
C SER A 113 10.95 1.10 -8.31
N ARG A 114 11.60 1.40 -7.18
CA ARG A 114 12.79 0.64 -6.72
C ARG A 114 12.42 -0.60 -5.89
N TYR A 115 11.15 -1.01 -5.91
CA TYR A 115 10.67 -2.13 -5.11
C TYR A 115 11.20 -3.45 -5.65
N THR A 116 11.91 -4.19 -4.79
CA THR A 116 12.57 -5.46 -5.13
C THR A 116 12.15 -6.61 -4.21
N LYS A 117 11.22 -6.35 -3.29
CA LYS A 117 10.67 -7.34 -2.37
C LYS A 117 9.50 -8.09 -3.02
N PRO A 118 9.02 -9.21 -2.43
CA PRO A 118 7.84 -9.89 -2.96
C PRO A 118 6.62 -8.97 -3.02
N ILE A 119 5.89 -9.03 -4.14
CA ILE A 119 4.61 -8.32 -4.27
C ILE A 119 3.62 -8.93 -3.26
N ASN A 120 3.09 -8.10 -2.37
CA ASN A 120 2.13 -8.52 -1.35
C ASN A 120 0.71 -8.11 -1.75
N PHE A 121 -0.18 -9.10 -1.75
CA PHE A 121 -1.61 -8.89 -1.95
C PHE A 121 -2.33 -9.14 -0.61
N GLU A 122 -3.01 -8.12 -0.09
CA GLU A 122 -3.73 -8.16 1.19
C GLU A 122 -5.22 -8.42 0.94
N ILE A 123 -5.54 -9.68 0.67
CA ILE A 123 -6.88 -10.10 0.22
C ILE A 123 -7.61 -10.84 1.35
N THR A 124 -8.84 -10.44 1.60
CA THR A 124 -9.72 -11.07 2.58
C THR A 124 -10.82 -11.86 1.89
N HIS A 125 -11.00 -13.11 2.32
CA HIS A 125 -12.17 -13.89 1.93
C HIS A 125 -13.41 -13.33 2.63
N ASP A 126 -14.39 -12.90 1.83
CA ASP A 126 -15.64 -12.35 2.34
C ASP A 126 -16.85 -13.05 1.71
N PRO A 127 -17.69 -13.72 2.51
CA PRO A 127 -18.89 -14.40 2.00
C PRO A 127 -19.95 -13.46 1.43
N ARG A 128 -19.85 -12.14 1.66
CA ARG A 128 -20.70 -11.13 1.01
C ARG A 128 -20.37 -10.95 -0.47
N PHE A 129 -19.14 -11.26 -0.86
CA PHE A 129 -18.64 -11.04 -2.22
C PHE A 129 -18.40 -12.35 -2.98
N PHE A 130 -18.11 -13.45 -2.28
CA PHE A 130 -17.84 -14.74 -2.90
C PHE A 130 -18.68 -15.86 -2.30
N GLU A 131 -19.45 -16.52 -3.16
CA GLU A 131 -20.12 -17.78 -2.84
C GLU A 131 -19.24 -18.96 -3.30
N GLY A 132 -18.93 -19.86 -2.37
CA GLY A 132 -18.13 -21.05 -2.64
C GLY A 132 -17.24 -21.46 -1.47
N THR A 133 -16.36 -22.41 -1.73
CA THR A 133 -15.36 -22.87 -0.77
C THR A 133 -14.13 -21.96 -0.76
N MET A 134 -13.38 -21.99 0.33
CA MET A 134 -12.09 -21.30 0.42
C MET A 134 -11.12 -21.77 -0.68
N GLU A 135 -11.16 -23.04 -1.08
CA GLU A 135 -10.32 -23.55 -2.17
C GLU A 135 -10.67 -22.89 -3.52
N GLU A 136 -11.95 -22.72 -3.81
CA GLU A 136 -12.41 -22.02 -5.02
C GLU A 136 -12.03 -20.55 -5.01
N PHE A 137 -12.16 -19.89 -3.84
CA PHE A 137 -11.71 -18.52 -3.65
C PHE A 137 -10.21 -18.39 -3.92
N LEU A 138 -9.37 -19.24 -3.31
CA LEU A 138 -7.92 -19.22 -3.51
C LEU A 138 -7.55 -19.48 -4.96
N LYS A 139 -8.21 -20.42 -5.65
CA LYS A 139 -8.00 -20.66 -7.09
C LYS A 139 -8.35 -19.43 -7.91
N TYR A 140 -9.45 -18.75 -7.60
CA TYR A 140 -9.82 -17.50 -8.24
C TYR A 140 -8.78 -16.41 -7.99
N THR A 141 -8.40 -16.19 -6.73
CA THR A 141 -7.43 -15.19 -6.30
C THR A 141 -6.09 -15.37 -6.99
N VAL A 142 -5.57 -16.60 -7.05
CA VAL A 142 -4.31 -16.89 -7.76
C VAL A 142 -4.42 -16.58 -9.25
N ARG A 143 -5.54 -16.91 -9.92
CA ARG A 143 -5.74 -16.57 -11.34
C ARG A 143 -5.78 -15.06 -11.55
N SER A 144 -6.49 -14.35 -10.68
CA SER A 144 -6.62 -12.89 -10.73
C SER A 144 -5.26 -12.21 -10.54
N ILE A 145 -4.49 -12.61 -9.52
CA ILE A 145 -3.13 -12.11 -9.28
C ILE A 145 -2.24 -12.36 -10.49
N ARG A 146 -2.25 -13.56 -11.08
CA ARG A 146 -1.47 -13.87 -12.30
C ARG A 146 -1.83 -12.95 -13.46
N LYS A 147 -3.12 -12.67 -13.65
CA LYS A 147 -3.59 -11.73 -14.67
C LYS A 147 -3.09 -10.31 -14.41
N ALA A 148 -3.10 -9.86 -13.15
CA ALA A 148 -2.64 -8.53 -12.78
C ALA A 148 -1.13 -8.40 -13.00
N LEU A 149 -0.36 -9.37 -12.52
CA LEU A 149 1.09 -9.37 -12.71
C LEU A 149 1.47 -9.44 -14.18
N ALA A 150 0.72 -10.15 -15.02
CA ALA A 150 0.95 -10.22 -16.47
C ALA A 150 0.72 -8.90 -17.23
N LEU A 151 0.17 -7.85 -16.59
CA LEU A 151 0.06 -6.51 -17.19
C LEU A 151 1.44 -5.84 -17.37
N SER A 152 2.47 -6.36 -16.68
CA SER A 152 3.87 -5.99 -16.90
C SER A 152 4.73 -7.26 -16.84
N ASN A 153 5.95 -7.23 -17.38
CA ASN A 153 6.83 -8.41 -17.29
C ASN A 153 7.48 -8.52 -15.90
N PHE A 154 6.68 -8.84 -14.88
CA PHE A 154 7.15 -9.26 -13.55
C PHE A 154 7.74 -10.68 -13.57
#